data_AF-A0A357NEI5-F1
#
_entry.id   AF-A0A357NEI5-F1
#
_cell.length_a   1.000
_cell.length_b   1.000
_cell.length_c   1.000
_cell.angle_alpha   90.00
_cell.angle_beta   90.00
_cell.angle_gamma   90.00
#
_symmetry.space_group_name_H-M   'P 1'
#
loop_
_entity.id
_entity.type
_entity.pdbx_description
1 polymer ?
#
loop_
_entity_poly.entity_id
_entity_poly.type
_entity_poly.pdbx_seq_one_letter_code
_entity_poly.pdbx_strand_id
1 'polypeptide(L)'
;MDVTTGAGYTGGLTVGGFAGNLGNNTAAPPLLQNSYSSGPVSLTYLTTPTGTEVALSPAIGGLVGTAGYRYQAYTPVIGTIQNCYSTSNITVNAGNVYVGGLVGAGTSISNSYSTGKITNNGSGNSVGGLAGYVMDAQEPTNSFWDKQTTGLSQGVGNITTGAYGIDGVNGLTTAQMMDQDYLTTNFGFTFGPGGIWYMLDGYTRPFLQMEYSTHITNAHQLQLMAIAPDADYTIGTSFDVGSALAADSGMWLTQHTAALAGKTSYGFVPVGDSANPFMGTLTGNGNVISGLIISNSGDAGLFGHIRNATISNLGLDSVTVGGGTGSKVGALAGENDGGTITGAYSSGTVSGGAHTGGLIGYNTGSITDSYSISTVSGTGNLGGLVGYNTGTITDT
;
A
#
# COMPACT_ATOMS: atom_id res chain seq x y z
N MET A 1 -8.17 6.12 6.67
CA MET A 1 -8.79 7.00 7.67
C MET A 1 -7.74 7.98 8.13
N ASP A 2 -8.01 9.29 8.03
CA ASP A 2 -7.10 10.34 8.50
C ASP A 2 -7.33 10.55 9.99
N VAL A 3 -6.29 10.35 10.80
CA VAL A 3 -6.38 10.58 12.26
C VAL A 3 -5.68 11.89 12.59
N THR A 4 -6.46 12.91 12.94
CA THR A 4 -6.01 14.27 13.29
C THR A 4 -6.55 14.66 14.66
N THR A 5 -5.71 15.26 15.50
CA THR A 5 -6.12 15.83 16.79
C THR A 5 -6.27 17.34 16.69
N GLY A 6 -7.38 17.89 17.19
CA GLY A 6 -7.63 19.33 17.21
C GLY A 6 -6.87 20.09 18.31
N ALA A 7 -6.81 21.42 18.16
CA ALA A 7 -6.27 22.35 19.14
C ALA A 7 -6.99 22.27 20.52
N GLY A 8 -6.24 22.18 21.63
CA GLY A 8 -6.78 22.44 22.98
C GLY A 8 -6.72 21.30 24.00
N TYR A 9 -5.97 20.22 23.77
CA TYR A 9 -5.82 19.15 24.76
C TYR A 9 -4.68 19.40 25.77
N THR A 10 -4.96 19.17 27.06
CA THR A 10 -4.01 19.37 28.17
C THR A 10 -3.58 18.06 28.87
N GLY A 11 -3.97 16.88 28.35
CA GLY A 11 -3.58 15.56 28.90
C GLY A 11 -2.72 14.72 27.95
N GLY A 12 -2.21 13.57 28.43
CA GLY A 12 -1.36 12.62 27.69
C GLY A 12 -2.07 12.02 26.46
N LEU A 13 -1.99 12.74 25.34
CA LEU A 13 -2.65 12.41 24.08
C LEU A 13 -1.93 11.25 23.38
N THR A 14 -2.69 10.24 22.96
CA THR A 14 -2.16 9.09 22.23
C THR A 14 -2.90 8.92 20.91
N VAL A 15 -2.14 8.75 19.82
CA VAL A 15 -2.69 8.73 18.45
C VAL A 15 -2.14 7.52 17.70
N GLY A 16 -3.01 6.71 17.13
CA GLY A 16 -2.63 5.62 16.24
C GLY A 16 -3.59 5.48 15.07
N GLY A 17 -3.11 5.01 13.92
CA GLY A 17 -3.94 4.77 12.75
C GLY A 17 -4.98 3.67 12.94
N PHE A 18 -4.71 2.73 13.86
CA PHE A 18 -5.64 1.68 14.27
C PHE A 18 -6.19 1.91 15.69
N ALA A 19 -5.32 2.23 16.66
CA ALA A 19 -5.73 2.49 18.05
C ALA A 19 -4.85 3.55 18.73
N GLY A 20 -5.44 4.45 19.52
CA GLY A 20 -4.68 5.37 20.36
C GLY A 20 -3.93 4.65 21.49
N ASN A 21 -4.58 3.69 22.13
CA ASN A 21 -4.01 2.89 23.22
C ASN A 21 -4.42 1.41 23.07
N LEU A 22 -3.44 0.52 23.20
CA LEU A 22 -3.59 -0.92 23.25
C LEU A 22 -3.01 -1.41 24.58
N GLY A 23 -3.90 -1.71 25.53
CA GLY A 23 -3.51 -2.27 26.81
C GLY A 23 -4.65 -2.32 27.82
N ASN A 24 -4.56 -3.26 28.75
CA ASN A 24 -5.41 -3.29 29.95
C ASN A 24 -4.59 -3.74 31.18
N ASN A 25 -5.18 -3.63 32.36
CA ASN A 25 -4.59 -4.09 33.63
C ASN A 25 -5.05 -5.51 34.02
N THR A 26 -5.44 -6.34 33.06
CA THR A 26 -6.03 -7.66 33.30
C THR A 26 -5.02 -8.79 33.06
N ALA A 27 -5.35 -9.99 33.51
CA ALA A 27 -4.55 -11.21 33.27
C ALA A 27 -4.51 -11.65 31.80
N ALA A 28 -5.38 -11.08 30.94
CA ALA A 28 -5.42 -11.32 29.51
C ALA A 28 -5.09 -10.01 28.76
N PRO A 29 -3.79 -9.75 28.48
CA PRO A 29 -3.39 -8.54 27.77
C PRO A 29 -4.01 -8.53 26.36
N PRO A 30 -4.48 -7.36 25.85
CA PRO A 30 -5.01 -7.27 24.51
C PRO A 30 -3.94 -7.58 23.46
N LEU A 31 -4.38 -8.25 22.39
CA LEU A 31 -3.56 -8.63 21.25
C LEU A 31 -4.10 -7.91 20.00
N LEU A 32 -3.21 -7.22 19.30
CA LEU A 32 -3.42 -6.81 17.91
C LEU A 32 -2.56 -7.70 17.02
N GLN A 33 -3.20 -8.41 16.10
CA GLN A 33 -2.54 -9.39 15.25
C GLN A 33 -3.00 -9.29 13.80
N ASN A 34 -2.11 -9.59 12.85
CA ASN A 34 -2.45 -9.76 11.42
C ASN A 34 -3.23 -8.56 10.87
N SER A 35 -2.73 -7.36 11.12
CA SER A 35 -3.44 -6.10 10.88
C SER A 35 -2.49 -5.03 10.38
N TYR A 36 -2.98 -4.10 9.58
CA TYR A 36 -2.17 -2.96 9.15
C TYR A 36 -2.98 -1.66 9.05
N SER A 37 -2.26 -0.54 9.02
CA SER A 37 -2.78 0.79 8.76
C SER A 37 -2.04 1.44 7.58
N SER A 38 -2.77 2.23 6.79
CA SER A 38 -2.19 2.91 5.61
C SER A 38 -2.56 4.39 5.46
N GLY A 39 -3.57 4.87 6.20
CA GLY A 39 -3.96 6.28 6.19
C GLY A 39 -2.97 7.17 6.95
N PRO A 40 -2.86 8.47 6.63
CA PRO A 40 -1.98 9.39 7.34
C PRO A 40 -2.40 9.57 8.80
N VAL A 41 -1.41 9.75 9.67
CA VAL A 41 -1.59 9.98 11.11
C VAL A 41 -0.87 11.26 11.50
N SER A 42 -1.53 12.14 12.26
CA SER A 42 -0.91 13.41 12.63
C SER A 42 -1.23 13.85 14.05
N LEU A 43 -0.29 14.57 14.65
CA LEU A 43 -0.41 15.12 16.00
C LEU A 43 0.01 16.59 16.02
N THR A 44 -0.89 17.45 16.50
CA THR A 44 -0.67 18.90 16.64
C THR A 44 -1.27 19.39 17.96
N TYR A 45 -0.53 20.18 18.74
CA TYR A 45 -1.07 21.03 19.82
C TYR A 45 -0.35 22.39 19.90
N LEU A 46 -1.07 23.43 20.30
CA LEU A 46 -0.64 24.84 20.22
C LEU A 46 0.13 25.36 21.44
N THR A 47 0.08 24.65 22.57
CA THR A 47 0.75 25.06 23.81
C THR A 47 1.40 23.86 24.47
N THR A 48 2.68 23.97 24.83
CA THR A 48 3.31 23.08 25.81
C THR A 48 2.48 23.08 27.10
N PRO A 49 2.20 21.93 27.73
CA PRO A 49 1.54 21.90 29.04
C PRO A 49 2.38 22.71 30.04
N THR A 50 1.95 23.95 30.35
CA THR A 50 2.51 24.75 31.43
C THR A 50 1.65 24.52 32.66
N GLY A 51 1.93 23.45 33.39
CA GLY A 51 1.24 23.09 34.62
C GLY A 51 1.83 21.81 35.20
N THR A 52 1.81 21.67 36.52
CA THR A 52 2.24 20.49 37.28
C THR A 52 1.30 19.28 37.08
N GLU A 53 0.72 19.12 35.90
CA GLU A 53 -0.10 17.97 35.54
C GLU A 53 0.81 16.84 35.03
N VAL A 54 0.95 15.84 35.91
CA VAL A 54 1.41 14.45 35.72
C VAL A 54 2.01 14.12 34.35
N ALA A 55 3.33 13.95 34.34
CA ALA A 55 4.17 13.57 33.21
C ALA A 55 3.72 12.26 32.51
N LEU A 56 2.99 12.38 31.40
CA LEU A 56 2.92 11.39 30.34
C LEU A 56 3.26 12.10 29.03
N SER A 57 4.44 11.80 28.46
CA SER A 57 4.78 12.30 27.12
C SER A 57 3.74 11.78 26.12
N PRO A 58 3.14 12.64 25.29
CA PRO A 58 2.23 12.22 24.23
C PRO A 58 2.91 11.20 23.30
N ALA A 59 2.13 10.30 22.71
CA ALA A 59 2.67 9.26 21.85
C ALA A 59 1.87 9.13 20.55
N ILE A 60 2.58 9.01 19.43
CA ILE A 60 1.99 8.81 18.11
C ILE A 60 2.68 7.65 17.40
N GLY A 61 1.86 6.69 16.95
CA GLY A 61 2.29 5.56 16.14
C GLY A 61 1.53 5.49 14.83
N GLY A 62 2.14 4.95 13.78
CA GLY A 62 1.42 4.72 12.52
C GLY A 62 0.29 3.70 12.68
N LEU A 63 0.47 2.68 13.53
CA LEU A 63 -0.56 1.71 13.90
C LEU A 63 -1.16 2.01 15.27
N VAL A 64 -0.33 2.11 16.32
CA VAL A 64 -0.79 2.25 17.71
C VAL A 64 -0.07 3.40 18.41
N GLY A 65 -0.80 4.29 19.09
CA GLY A 65 -0.18 5.37 19.87
C GLY A 65 0.63 4.83 21.05
N THR A 66 0.00 4.04 21.92
CA THR A 66 0.64 3.37 23.06
C THR A 66 0.27 1.89 23.13
N ALA A 67 1.25 1.00 23.25
CA ALA A 67 1.09 -0.45 23.38
C ALA A 67 1.74 -0.94 24.68
N GLY A 68 1.00 -0.78 25.77
CA GLY A 68 1.47 -0.99 27.12
C GLY A 68 2.14 0.24 27.75
N TYR A 69 1.91 0.43 29.05
CA TYR A 69 2.45 1.54 29.83
C TYR A 69 2.67 1.12 31.30
N ARG A 70 3.81 1.49 31.88
CA ARG A 70 4.10 1.36 33.31
C ARG A 70 4.18 2.73 33.97
N TYR A 71 3.29 2.96 34.93
CA TYR A 71 3.48 4.00 35.94
C TYR A 71 3.98 3.32 37.21
N GLN A 72 4.99 3.90 37.89
CA GLN A 72 5.75 3.26 38.99
C GLN A 72 4.89 2.76 40.19
N ALA A 73 3.59 3.04 40.22
CA ALA A 73 2.65 2.60 41.26
C ALA A 73 1.53 1.66 40.79
N TYR A 74 1.47 1.26 39.51
CA TYR A 74 0.36 0.43 38.96
C TYR A 74 0.84 -0.87 38.30
N THR A 75 -0.05 -1.87 38.27
CA THR A 75 0.15 -3.09 37.48
C THR A 75 0.36 -2.74 36.01
N PRO A 76 1.31 -3.41 35.31
CA PRO A 76 1.64 -3.05 33.94
C PRO A 76 0.42 -3.17 33.03
N VAL A 77 0.15 -2.11 32.28
CA VAL A 77 -0.72 -2.21 31.12
C VAL A 77 0.13 -2.83 30.01
N ILE A 78 -0.24 -3.99 29.49
CA ILE A 78 0.53 -4.69 28.44
C ILE A 78 -0.39 -4.91 27.25
N GLY A 79 0.00 -4.42 26.08
CA GLY A 79 -0.62 -4.77 24.80
C GLY A 79 0.41 -5.47 23.91
N THR A 80 0.00 -6.52 23.22
CA THR A 80 0.88 -7.26 22.29
C THR A 80 0.54 -6.90 20.86
N ILE A 81 1.57 -6.63 20.05
CA ILE A 81 1.46 -6.40 18.60
C ILE A 81 2.25 -7.50 17.90
N GLN A 82 1.59 -8.22 16.99
CA GLN A 82 2.21 -9.35 16.29
C GLN A 82 1.76 -9.42 14.83
N ASN A 83 2.69 -9.63 13.89
CA ASN A 83 2.38 -9.75 12.46
C ASN A 83 1.59 -8.53 11.95
N CYS A 84 2.00 -7.34 12.38
CA CYS A 84 1.34 -6.09 12.02
C CYS A 84 2.29 -5.16 11.29
N TYR A 85 1.75 -4.27 10.46
CA TYR A 85 2.59 -3.22 9.90
C TYR A 85 1.85 -1.91 9.67
N SER A 86 2.58 -0.86 9.36
CA SER A 86 2.02 0.46 9.05
C SER A 86 2.74 1.10 7.87
N THR A 87 1.96 1.53 6.87
CA THR A 87 2.42 2.42 5.79
C THR A 87 2.06 3.88 6.02
N SER A 88 1.43 4.17 7.16
CA SER A 88 0.94 5.49 7.51
C SER A 88 2.05 6.53 7.57
N ASN A 89 1.98 7.55 6.72
CA ASN A 89 2.83 8.73 6.87
C ASN A 89 2.44 9.49 8.15
N ILE A 90 3.45 9.83 8.95
CA ILE A 90 3.28 10.48 10.26
C ILE A 90 3.75 11.93 10.17
N THR A 91 2.91 12.86 10.64
CA THR A 91 3.28 14.29 10.77
C THR A 91 3.11 14.75 12.22
N VAL A 92 4.18 15.25 12.83
CA VAL A 92 4.18 15.72 14.22
C VAL A 92 4.60 17.18 14.27
N ASN A 93 3.68 18.05 14.72
CA ASN A 93 3.94 19.48 14.94
C ASN A 93 4.12 19.83 16.42
N ALA A 94 4.05 18.83 17.30
CA ALA A 94 4.15 18.91 18.74
C ALA A 94 5.57 18.54 19.25
N GLY A 95 5.99 19.07 20.40
CA GLY A 95 7.30 18.79 21.02
C GLY A 95 7.22 18.02 22.34
N ASN A 96 8.24 17.21 22.67
CA ASN A 96 8.30 16.23 23.78
C ASN A 96 7.36 15.01 23.62
N VAL A 97 7.28 14.49 22.39
CA VAL A 97 6.43 13.37 21.95
C VAL A 97 7.27 12.12 21.67
N TYR A 98 6.71 10.94 21.97
CA TYR A 98 7.20 9.66 21.46
C TYR A 98 6.60 9.35 20.09
N VAL A 99 7.45 9.28 19.06
CA VAL A 99 7.04 9.16 17.66
C VAL A 99 7.60 7.88 17.06
N GLY A 100 6.76 6.91 16.72
CA GLY A 100 7.18 5.67 16.08
C GLY A 100 6.43 5.38 14.79
N GLY A 101 7.11 4.83 13.78
CA GLY A 101 6.44 4.48 12.52
C GLY A 101 5.37 3.40 12.67
N LEU A 102 5.52 2.50 13.65
CA LEU A 102 4.52 1.51 14.03
C LEU A 102 3.84 1.89 15.34
N VAL A 103 4.63 2.11 16.40
CA VAL A 103 4.12 2.34 17.77
C VAL A 103 4.74 3.59 18.38
N GLY A 104 3.94 4.50 18.92
CA GLY A 104 4.48 5.68 19.62
C GLY A 104 5.31 5.30 20.84
N ALA A 105 4.72 4.55 21.78
CA ALA A 105 5.43 3.93 22.89
C ALA A 105 4.92 2.50 23.17
N GLY A 106 5.79 1.52 23.41
CA GLY A 106 5.32 0.16 23.71
C GLY A 106 6.40 -0.85 24.14
N THR A 107 5.98 -2.09 24.43
CA THR A 107 6.82 -3.10 25.13
C THR A 107 6.76 -4.54 24.59
N SER A 108 5.86 -4.88 23.66
CA SER A 108 5.73 -6.25 23.12
C SER A 108 5.35 -6.21 21.66
N ILE A 109 6.37 -6.01 20.81
CA ILE A 109 6.25 -5.94 19.35
C ILE A 109 6.99 -7.14 18.78
N SER A 110 6.32 -7.92 17.94
CA SER A 110 6.91 -9.07 17.26
C SER A 110 6.50 -9.13 15.80
N ASN A 111 7.40 -9.59 14.93
CA ASN A 111 7.09 -9.85 13.51
C ASN A 111 6.40 -8.67 12.81
N SER A 112 6.80 -7.43 13.13
CA SER A 112 6.05 -6.25 12.73
C SER A 112 6.94 -5.17 12.14
N TYR A 113 6.40 -4.33 11.25
CA TYR A 113 7.22 -3.30 10.61
C TYR A 113 6.51 -2.00 10.25
N SER A 114 7.29 -0.99 9.92
CA SER A 114 6.79 0.31 9.48
C SER A 114 7.53 0.82 8.24
N THR A 115 6.80 1.58 7.42
CA THR A 115 7.31 2.11 6.15
C THR A 115 6.91 3.56 5.94
N GLY A 116 5.97 4.07 6.73
CA GLY A 116 5.49 5.44 6.67
C GLY A 116 6.60 6.48 6.86
N LYS A 117 6.61 7.51 6.01
CA LYS A 117 7.49 8.67 6.18
C LYS A 117 7.15 9.37 7.49
N ILE A 118 8.18 9.71 8.28
CA ILE A 118 8.00 10.47 9.52
C ILE A 118 8.48 11.90 9.31
N THR A 119 7.56 12.85 9.43
CA THR A 119 7.82 14.30 9.37
C THR A 119 7.71 14.87 10.78
N ASN A 120 8.86 15.15 11.40
CA ASN A 120 8.93 15.71 12.76
C ASN A 120 9.28 17.20 12.72
N ASN A 121 8.29 18.06 12.94
CA ASN A 121 8.45 19.51 13.00
C ASN A 121 8.61 20.04 14.45
N GLY A 122 8.44 19.17 15.45
CA GLY A 122 8.54 19.53 16.87
C GLY A 122 9.91 19.23 17.49
N SER A 123 10.19 19.88 18.63
CA SER A 123 11.44 19.76 19.37
C SER A 123 11.32 18.81 20.57
N GLY A 124 12.44 18.19 20.99
CA GLY A 124 12.46 17.29 22.16
C GLY A 124 11.78 15.93 21.95
N ASN A 125 11.46 15.57 20.70
CA ASN A 125 10.79 14.31 20.39
C ASN A 125 11.77 13.13 20.37
N SER A 126 11.33 11.98 20.85
CA SER A 126 12.03 10.70 20.63
C SER A 126 11.41 10.04 19.41
N VAL A 127 12.18 9.94 18.33
CA VAL A 127 11.68 9.51 17.02
C VAL A 127 12.38 8.24 16.58
N GLY A 128 11.62 7.18 16.33
CA GLY A 128 12.15 5.92 15.78
C GLY A 128 11.37 5.45 14.58
N GLY A 129 12.07 4.79 13.64
CA GLY A 129 11.50 4.18 12.46
C GLY A 129 10.39 3.19 12.81
N LEU A 130 10.60 2.35 13.82
CA LEU A 130 9.64 1.37 14.33
C LEU A 130 8.87 1.91 15.54
N ALA A 131 9.59 2.35 16.58
CA ALA A 131 9.00 2.77 17.85
C ALA A 131 9.59 4.09 18.37
N GLY A 132 8.76 4.98 18.92
CA GLY A 132 9.24 6.22 19.52
C GLY A 132 9.93 5.99 20.85
N TYR A 133 9.34 5.12 21.68
CA TYR A 133 9.87 4.74 22.98
C TYR A 133 9.58 3.27 23.29
N VAL A 134 10.59 2.53 23.76
CA VAL A 134 10.45 1.14 24.20
C VAL A 134 10.71 1.06 25.70
N MET A 135 9.79 0.46 26.45
CA MET A 135 9.97 0.24 27.90
C MET A 135 10.47 -1.18 28.19
N ASP A 136 11.43 -1.31 29.10
CA ASP A 136 11.99 -2.58 29.62
C ASP A 136 12.73 -3.47 28.59
N ALA A 137 13.30 -4.58 29.09
CA ALA A 137 14.13 -5.56 28.37
C ALA A 137 13.36 -6.49 27.40
N GLN A 138 12.14 -6.13 26.98
CA GLN A 138 11.36 -6.86 25.96
C GLN A 138 11.46 -6.08 24.65
N GLU A 139 12.65 -6.15 24.04
CA GLU A 139 12.92 -5.51 22.76
C GLU A 139 11.96 -6.01 21.68
N PRO A 140 11.63 -5.16 20.68
CA PRO A 140 10.96 -5.62 19.48
C PRO A 140 11.72 -6.81 18.88
N THR A 141 11.02 -7.91 18.66
CA THR A 141 11.59 -9.14 18.07
C THR A 141 11.15 -9.27 16.63
N ASN A 142 12.06 -9.66 15.73
CA ASN A 142 11.76 -9.83 14.29
C ASN A 142 10.94 -8.65 13.72
N SER A 143 11.26 -7.45 14.19
CA SER A 143 10.52 -6.24 13.85
C SER A 143 11.50 -5.23 13.30
N PHE A 144 11.06 -4.48 12.29
CA PHE A 144 11.97 -3.73 11.43
C PHE A 144 11.29 -2.46 10.93
N TRP A 145 12.03 -1.58 10.27
CA TRP A 145 11.45 -0.48 9.50
C TRP A 145 12.14 -0.37 8.15
N ASP A 146 11.43 0.20 7.20
CA ASP A 146 11.99 0.55 5.91
C ASP A 146 12.79 1.85 6.05
N LYS A 147 14.12 1.74 6.13
CA LYS A 147 14.99 2.91 6.36
C LYS A 147 15.03 3.87 5.17
N GLN A 148 14.55 3.46 4.00
CA GLN A 148 14.55 4.30 2.80
C GLN A 148 13.27 5.14 2.72
N THR A 149 12.12 4.57 3.10
CA THR A 149 10.83 5.27 3.02
C THR A 149 10.47 6.04 4.29
N THR A 150 10.89 5.58 5.48
CA THR A 150 10.68 6.35 6.72
C THR A 150 11.54 7.61 6.78
N GLY A 151 12.72 7.57 6.14
CA GLY A 151 13.76 8.60 6.21
C GLY A 151 14.60 8.55 7.49
N LEU A 152 14.50 7.49 8.29
CA LEU A 152 15.16 7.37 9.60
C LEU A 152 16.29 6.34 9.60
N SER A 153 17.40 6.70 10.25
CA SER A 153 18.56 5.83 10.48
C SER A 153 18.46 4.97 11.74
N GLN A 154 17.49 5.25 12.61
CA GLN A 154 17.28 4.53 13.87
C GLN A 154 15.85 3.99 13.96
N GLY A 155 15.72 2.77 14.48
CA GLY A 155 14.43 2.10 14.66
C GLY A 155 13.69 2.49 15.93
N VAL A 156 14.42 2.82 16.99
CA VAL A 156 13.87 3.18 18.30
C VAL A 156 14.39 4.54 18.73
N GLY A 157 13.47 5.44 19.11
CA GLY A 157 13.83 6.81 19.49
C GLY A 157 14.43 6.95 20.90
N ASN A 158 13.96 6.17 21.88
CA ASN A 158 14.42 6.20 23.27
C ASN A 158 14.13 4.86 24.00
N ILE A 159 14.94 4.52 25.01
CA ILE A 159 14.84 3.32 25.84
C ILE A 159 15.13 3.62 27.34
N THR A 160 14.44 2.93 28.25
CA THR A 160 14.48 3.21 29.71
C THR A 160 15.79 2.83 30.42
N THR A 161 16.57 1.89 29.90
CA THR A 161 17.83 1.45 30.52
C THR A 161 18.98 1.72 29.55
N GLY A 162 19.99 2.48 29.97
CA GLY A 162 21.25 2.66 29.22
C GLY A 162 22.11 1.38 29.07
N ALA A 163 21.51 0.21 29.24
CA ALA A 163 22.06 -1.09 28.91
C ALA A 163 21.27 -1.61 27.70
N TYR A 164 21.98 -2.24 26.77
CA TYR A 164 21.55 -2.71 25.45
C TYR A 164 21.68 -1.62 24.37
N GLY A 165 22.76 -1.74 23.60
CA GLY A 165 23.01 -0.88 22.45
C GLY A 165 21.85 -0.98 21.46
N ILE A 166 21.55 0.15 20.81
CA ILE A 166 20.56 0.27 19.73
C ILE A 166 21.14 -0.32 18.45
N ASP A 167 21.53 -1.58 18.55
CA ASP A 167 22.14 -2.46 17.57
C ASP A 167 21.31 -3.75 17.67
N GLY A 168 20.15 -3.80 17.01
CA GLY A 168 19.21 -4.92 17.23
C GLY A 168 17.91 -4.89 16.43
N VAL A 169 17.32 -3.71 16.21
CA VAL A 169 16.29 -3.54 15.18
C VAL A 169 17.03 -3.07 13.93
N ASN A 170 17.17 -3.93 12.93
CA ASN A 170 17.86 -3.57 11.70
C ASN A 170 16.91 -2.80 10.77
N GLY A 171 17.40 -1.73 10.14
CA GLY A 171 16.65 -1.06 9.08
C GLY A 171 16.76 -1.88 7.79
N LEU A 172 15.63 -2.30 7.24
CA LEU A 172 15.59 -3.02 5.95
C LEU A 172 15.42 -2.05 4.80
N THR A 173 15.83 -2.50 3.62
CA THR A 173 15.56 -1.81 2.36
C THR A 173 14.11 -2.00 1.93
N THR A 174 13.60 -1.10 1.09
CA THR A 174 12.28 -1.25 0.46
C THR A 174 12.19 -2.55 -0.33
N ALA A 175 13.26 -2.97 -1.00
CA ALA A 175 13.33 -4.24 -1.70
C ALA A 175 13.07 -5.44 -0.77
N GLN A 176 13.76 -5.50 0.38
CA GLN A 176 13.55 -6.56 1.38
C GLN A 176 12.13 -6.54 1.97
N MET A 177 11.52 -5.35 2.11
CA MET A 177 10.17 -5.19 2.65
C MET A 177 9.05 -5.44 1.62
N MET A 178 9.41 -5.72 0.37
CA MET A 178 8.51 -6.12 -0.71
C MET A 178 8.88 -7.49 -1.28
N ASP A 179 9.79 -8.22 -0.63
CA ASP A 179 10.22 -9.56 -1.02
C ASP A 179 9.42 -10.60 -0.22
N GLN A 180 8.65 -11.43 -0.91
CA GLN A 180 7.73 -12.38 -0.28
C GLN A 180 8.47 -13.42 0.55
N ASP A 181 9.57 -13.97 0.03
CA ASP A 181 10.37 -14.99 0.72
C ASP A 181 11.05 -14.44 1.97
N TYR A 182 11.51 -13.19 1.91
CA TYR A 182 12.06 -12.47 3.05
C TYR A 182 11.00 -12.28 4.14
N LEU A 183 9.79 -11.85 3.77
CA LEU A 183 8.69 -11.66 4.72
C LEU A 183 8.22 -12.98 5.34
N THR A 184 8.14 -14.06 4.57
CA THR A 184 7.83 -15.38 5.12
C THR A 184 8.90 -15.87 6.08
N THR A 185 10.17 -15.77 5.70
CA THR A 185 11.28 -16.32 6.49
C THR A 185 11.56 -15.51 7.75
N ASN A 186 11.51 -14.18 7.67
CA ASN A 186 11.97 -13.30 8.76
C ASN A 186 10.81 -12.72 9.60
N PHE A 187 9.58 -12.70 9.08
CA PHE A 187 8.41 -12.17 9.79
C PHE A 187 7.30 -13.21 10.01
N GLY A 188 7.37 -14.39 9.39
CA GLY A 188 6.31 -15.40 9.52
C GLY A 188 5.01 -15.05 8.79
N PHE A 189 5.08 -14.18 7.77
CA PHE A 189 3.93 -13.89 6.92
C PHE A 189 3.57 -15.11 6.07
N THR A 190 2.28 -15.47 6.06
CA THR A 190 1.76 -16.60 5.29
C THR A 190 1.06 -16.10 4.02
N PHE A 191 1.59 -16.50 2.86
CA PHE A 191 1.06 -16.17 1.53
C PHE A 191 0.47 -17.40 0.84
N GLY A 192 -0.22 -17.18 -0.29
CA GLY A 192 -0.80 -18.23 -1.11
C GLY A 192 -2.12 -18.77 -0.56
N PRO A 193 -2.63 -19.89 -1.13
CA PRO A 193 -3.90 -20.48 -0.72
C PRO A 193 -3.92 -20.86 0.77
N GLY A 194 -4.89 -20.33 1.52
CA GLY A 194 -4.99 -20.53 2.97
C GLY A 194 -4.05 -19.66 3.81
N GLY A 195 -3.22 -18.83 3.18
CA GLY A 195 -2.47 -17.76 3.83
C GLY A 195 -3.36 -16.59 4.23
N ILE A 196 -2.83 -15.71 5.08
CA ILE A 196 -3.53 -14.49 5.52
C ILE A 196 -3.30 -13.35 4.52
N TRP A 197 -2.13 -13.35 3.90
CA TRP A 197 -1.63 -12.23 3.12
C TRP A 197 -1.55 -12.56 1.63
N TYR A 198 -1.68 -11.53 0.81
CA TYR A 198 -1.45 -11.58 -0.63
C TYR A 198 -0.49 -10.47 -1.04
N MET A 199 0.46 -10.77 -1.91
CA MET A 199 1.30 -9.74 -2.52
C MET A 199 1.75 -10.19 -3.91
N LEU A 200 2.14 -9.20 -4.71
CA LEU A 200 2.84 -9.43 -5.97
C LEU A 200 4.32 -9.21 -5.69
N ASP A 201 5.07 -10.30 -5.71
CA ASP A 201 6.45 -10.36 -5.22
C ASP A 201 7.35 -9.29 -5.85
N GLY A 202 7.99 -8.48 -5.00
CA GLY A 202 8.84 -7.38 -5.38
C GLY A 202 8.12 -6.16 -5.96
N TYR A 203 6.79 -6.09 -5.97
CA TYR A 203 6.03 -4.96 -6.51
C TYR A 203 5.02 -4.36 -5.54
N THR A 204 4.49 -5.16 -4.61
CA THR A 204 3.57 -4.69 -3.60
C THR A 204 3.98 -5.07 -2.19
N ARG A 205 3.46 -4.35 -1.21
CA ARG A 205 3.41 -4.80 0.18
C ARG A 205 2.24 -5.78 0.38
N PRO A 206 2.20 -6.54 1.50
CA PRO A 206 1.17 -7.54 1.77
C PRO A 206 -0.23 -6.96 1.97
N PHE A 207 -1.19 -7.25 1.11
CA PHE A 207 -2.62 -7.00 1.36
C PHE A 207 -3.20 -8.12 2.23
N LEU A 208 -4.23 -7.83 3.03
CA LEU A 208 -4.97 -8.91 3.68
C LEU A 208 -5.86 -9.60 2.64
N GLN A 209 -5.83 -10.92 2.56
CA GLN A 209 -6.70 -11.67 1.65
C GLN A 209 -8.19 -11.44 1.96
N MET A 210 -8.55 -11.10 3.20
CA MET A 210 -9.93 -10.78 3.58
C MET A 210 -10.46 -9.47 2.98
N GLU A 211 -9.59 -8.62 2.41
CA GLU A 211 -10.02 -7.45 1.64
C GLU A 211 -10.54 -7.81 0.25
N TYR A 212 -10.33 -9.06 -0.20
CA TYR A 212 -10.82 -9.55 -1.46
C TYR A 212 -12.35 -9.39 -1.55
N SER A 213 -12.80 -8.86 -2.67
CA SER A 213 -14.22 -8.66 -2.96
C SER A 213 -14.44 -8.79 -4.46
N THR A 214 -15.55 -9.38 -4.87
CA THR A 214 -16.03 -9.33 -6.26
C THR A 214 -16.76 -8.03 -6.57
N HIS A 215 -17.05 -7.23 -5.55
CA HIS A 215 -17.59 -5.87 -5.67
C HIS A 215 -16.50 -4.85 -5.34
N ILE A 216 -15.93 -4.25 -6.39
CA ILE A 216 -14.73 -3.42 -6.34
C ILE A 216 -15.11 -1.96 -6.13
N THR A 217 -14.55 -1.35 -5.09
CA THR A 217 -14.82 0.03 -4.68
C THR A 217 -13.54 0.84 -4.40
N ASN A 218 -12.38 0.21 -4.44
CA ASN A 218 -11.08 0.83 -4.17
C ASN A 218 -9.92 0.10 -4.86
N ALA A 219 -8.74 0.72 -4.85
CA ALA A 219 -7.53 0.20 -5.48
C ALA A 219 -7.02 -1.13 -4.90
N HIS A 220 -7.23 -1.39 -3.60
CA HIS A 220 -6.80 -2.64 -2.97
C HIS A 220 -7.60 -3.82 -3.54
N GLN A 221 -8.93 -3.69 -3.53
CA GLN A 221 -9.84 -4.67 -4.11
C GLN A 221 -9.55 -4.89 -5.60
N LEU A 222 -9.26 -3.81 -6.34
CA LEU A 222 -8.88 -3.88 -7.76
C LEU A 222 -7.63 -4.74 -7.96
N GLN A 223 -6.58 -4.55 -7.14
CA GLN A 223 -5.36 -5.37 -7.23
C GLN A 223 -5.60 -6.83 -6.83
N LEU A 224 -6.47 -7.06 -5.85
CA LEU A 224 -6.82 -8.39 -5.34
C LEU A 224 -7.63 -9.24 -6.32
N MET A 225 -8.10 -8.69 -7.44
CA MET A 225 -8.66 -9.47 -8.55
C MET A 225 -7.67 -10.54 -9.05
N ALA A 226 -6.36 -10.31 -8.90
CA ALA A 226 -5.33 -11.28 -9.25
C ALA A 226 -5.33 -12.57 -8.39
N ILE A 227 -6.11 -12.63 -7.30
CA ILE A 227 -6.34 -13.87 -6.53
C ILE A 227 -7.21 -14.87 -7.31
N ALA A 228 -8.21 -14.38 -8.04
CA ALA A 228 -9.21 -15.22 -8.72
C ALA A 228 -9.52 -14.68 -10.13
N PRO A 229 -8.57 -14.81 -11.08
CA PRO A 229 -8.68 -14.20 -12.41
C PRO A 229 -9.83 -14.74 -13.28
N ASP A 230 -10.49 -15.82 -12.85
CA ASP A 230 -11.65 -16.44 -13.49
C ASP A 230 -13.00 -16.04 -12.88
N ALA A 231 -13.01 -15.22 -11.83
CA ALA A 231 -14.23 -14.78 -11.15
C ALA A 231 -14.96 -13.62 -11.86
N ASP A 232 -16.22 -13.41 -11.48
CA ASP A 232 -17.04 -12.31 -11.97
C ASP A 232 -16.99 -11.11 -11.03
N TYR A 233 -16.62 -9.96 -11.57
CA TYR A 233 -16.39 -8.72 -10.85
C TYR A 233 -17.35 -7.61 -11.31
N THR A 234 -17.65 -6.71 -10.38
CA THR A 234 -18.37 -5.46 -10.65
C THR A 234 -17.61 -4.29 -10.07
N ILE A 235 -17.56 -3.16 -10.79
CA ILE A 235 -17.18 -1.88 -10.19
C ILE A 235 -18.42 -1.29 -9.53
N GLY A 236 -18.35 -1.06 -8.21
CA GLY A 236 -19.46 -0.56 -7.40
C GLY A 236 -19.58 0.95 -7.39
N THR A 237 -18.46 1.66 -7.54
CA THR A 237 -18.39 3.13 -7.60
C THR A 237 -17.17 3.53 -8.41
N SER A 238 -17.18 4.74 -8.99
CA SER A 238 -15.95 5.35 -9.48
C SER A 238 -14.96 5.59 -8.34
N PHE A 239 -13.67 5.37 -8.58
CA PHE A 239 -12.61 5.63 -7.59
C PHE A 239 -11.28 5.98 -8.27
N ASP A 240 -10.45 6.73 -7.55
CA ASP A 240 -9.09 7.10 -7.96
C ASP A 240 -8.07 6.09 -7.42
N VAL A 241 -7.23 5.59 -8.33
CA VAL A 241 -6.09 4.72 -8.00
C VAL A 241 -4.82 5.54 -7.81
N GLY A 242 -4.70 6.71 -8.45
CA GLY A 242 -3.46 7.49 -8.49
C GLY A 242 -2.96 7.90 -7.11
N SER A 243 -3.88 8.31 -6.22
CA SER A 243 -3.55 8.61 -4.82
C SER A 243 -2.94 7.43 -4.05
N ALA A 244 -3.38 6.21 -4.34
CA ALA A 244 -2.83 4.99 -3.73
C ALA A 244 -1.44 4.62 -4.27
N LEU A 245 -1.10 5.07 -5.49
CA LEU A 245 0.18 4.84 -6.16
C LEU A 245 1.22 5.95 -5.93
N ALA A 246 0.86 7.01 -5.20
CA ALA A 246 1.69 8.21 -5.07
C ALA A 246 2.72 8.15 -3.94
N ALA A 247 2.47 7.36 -2.89
CA ALA A 247 3.29 7.35 -1.68
C ALA A 247 4.34 6.24 -1.72
N ASP A 248 5.62 6.60 -1.58
CA ASP A 248 6.75 5.66 -1.50
C ASP A 248 6.59 4.62 -0.37
N SER A 249 5.98 5.04 0.73
CA SER A 249 5.69 4.18 1.88
C SER A 249 4.55 3.20 1.63
N GLY A 250 3.71 3.47 0.62
CA GLY A 250 2.44 2.82 0.33
C GLY A 250 2.55 1.38 -0.15
N MET A 251 1.44 0.89 -0.71
CA MET A 251 1.28 -0.53 -1.03
C MET A 251 1.96 -0.95 -2.34
N TRP A 252 2.18 -0.02 -3.27
CA TRP A 252 2.81 -0.30 -4.58
C TRP A 252 4.16 0.40 -4.68
N LEU A 253 5.04 -0.12 -5.53
CA LEU A 253 6.22 0.61 -5.95
C LEU A 253 5.84 1.92 -6.68
N THR A 254 6.51 2.99 -6.31
CA THR A 254 6.55 4.25 -7.05
C THR A 254 7.76 4.24 -7.98
N GLN A 255 7.89 5.25 -8.83
CA GLN A 255 9.12 5.44 -9.62
C GLN A 255 10.36 5.54 -8.71
N HIS A 256 10.25 6.22 -7.57
CA HIS A 256 11.36 6.40 -6.65
C HIS A 256 11.71 5.08 -5.94
N THR A 257 10.72 4.36 -5.39
CA THR A 257 11.02 3.10 -4.69
C THR A 257 11.41 1.97 -5.62
N ALA A 258 10.96 1.99 -6.88
CA ALA A 258 11.46 1.06 -7.90
C ALA A 258 12.95 1.30 -8.17
N ALA A 259 13.39 2.55 -8.31
CA ALA A 259 14.82 2.86 -8.45
C ALA A 259 15.65 2.38 -7.26
N LEU A 260 15.14 2.56 -6.02
CA LEU A 260 15.78 2.05 -4.80
C LEU A 260 15.87 0.52 -4.78
N ALA A 261 14.89 -0.17 -5.36
CA ALA A 261 14.82 -1.63 -5.47
C ALA A 261 15.51 -2.18 -6.73
N GLY A 262 16.14 -1.34 -7.56
CA GLY A 262 16.78 -1.77 -8.81
C GLY A 262 15.78 -2.25 -9.88
N LYS A 263 14.54 -1.77 -9.82
CA LYS A 263 13.45 -2.11 -10.75
C LYS A 263 13.15 -0.93 -11.69
N THR A 264 12.75 -1.25 -12.90
CA THR A 264 12.28 -0.27 -13.90
C THR A 264 10.76 -0.16 -13.94
N SER A 265 10.05 -1.20 -13.50
CA SER A 265 8.59 -1.26 -13.51
C SER A 265 8.02 -0.87 -12.15
N TYR A 266 6.91 -0.13 -12.16
CA TYR A 266 6.26 0.41 -10.95
C TYR A 266 4.79 0.77 -11.21
N GLY A 267 4.08 1.11 -10.14
CA GLY A 267 2.65 1.41 -10.16
C GLY A 267 1.80 0.16 -9.90
N PHE A 268 0.57 0.20 -10.40
CA PHE A 268 -0.34 -0.94 -10.39
C PHE A 268 0.25 -2.11 -11.16
N VAL A 269 0.10 -3.32 -10.64
CA VAL A 269 0.58 -4.53 -11.30
C VAL A 269 -0.58 -5.12 -12.11
N PRO A 270 -0.45 -5.26 -13.45
CA PRO A 270 -1.53 -5.74 -14.30
C PRO A 270 -2.17 -7.03 -13.82
N VAL A 271 -3.49 -7.13 -13.91
CA VAL A 271 -4.22 -8.36 -13.61
C VAL A 271 -4.10 -9.31 -14.80
N GLY A 272 -3.60 -10.50 -14.53
CA GLY A 272 -3.43 -11.54 -15.53
C GLY A 272 -2.24 -11.33 -16.47
N ASP A 273 -1.59 -12.44 -16.80
CA ASP A 273 -0.42 -12.50 -17.68
C ASP A 273 -0.53 -13.69 -18.65
N SER A 274 0.48 -13.88 -19.49
CA SER A 274 0.50 -14.98 -20.47
C SER A 274 0.43 -16.39 -19.88
N ALA A 275 0.82 -16.59 -18.61
CA ALA A 275 0.73 -17.86 -17.90
C ALA A 275 -0.61 -17.99 -17.15
N ASN A 276 -1.14 -16.88 -16.61
CA ASN A 276 -2.34 -16.81 -15.79
C ASN A 276 -3.24 -15.67 -16.29
N PRO A 277 -3.89 -15.81 -17.46
CA PRO A 277 -4.68 -14.73 -18.03
C PRO A 277 -5.93 -14.44 -17.21
N PHE A 278 -6.47 -13.23 -17.30
CA PHE A 278 -7.81 -12.92 -16.81
C PHE A 278 -8.86 -13.58 -17.72
N MET A 279 -9.76 -14.37 -17.15
CA MET A 279 -10.76 -15.17 -17.87
C MET A 279 -12.19 -14.92 -17.40
N GLY A 280 -12.38 -14.14 -16.33
CA GLY A 280 -13.67 -13.88 -15.73
C GLY A 280 -14.47 -12.77 -16.41
N THR A 281 -15.29 -12.07 -15.61
CA THR A 281 -16.06 -10.90 -16.07
C THR A 281 -15.67 -9.67 -15.28
N LEU A 282 -15.61 -8.50 -15.92
CA LEU A 282 -15.58 -7.21 -15.24
C LEU A 282 -16.68 -6.29 -15.78
N THR A 283 -17.72 -6.06 -14.98
CA THR A 283 -18.80 -5.12 -15.32
C THR A 283 -18.57 -3.79 -14.61
N GLY A 284 -18.26 -2.75 -15.37
CA GLY A 284 -17.99 -1.42 -14.85
C GLY A 284 -19.23 -0.66 -14.37
N ASN A 285 -20.45 -1.06 -14.77
CA ASN A 285 -21.71 -0.38 -14.42
C ASN A 285 -21.71 1.13 -14.75
N GLY A 286 -20.93 1.56 -15.75
CA GLY A 286 -20.75 2.98 -16.10
C GLY A 286 -19.82 3.75 -15.16
N ASN A 287 -19.16 3.07 -14.21
CA ASN A 287 -18.19 3.69 -13.32
C ASN A 287 -16.82 3.86 -13.98
N VAL A 288 -16.01 4.70 -13.35
CA VAL A 288 -14.69 5.11 -13.82
C VAL A 288 -13.62 4.75 -12.81
N ILE A 289 -12.54 4.13 -13.29
CA ILE A 289 -11.29 3.98 -12.55
C ILE A 289 -10.35 5.08 -13.04
N SER A 290 -9.95 6.01 -12.16
CA SER A 290 -9.07 7.11 -12.54
C SER A 290 -7.64 6.96 -12.04
N GLY A 291 -6.70 7.65 -12.68
CA GLY A 291 -5.33 7.82 -12.17
C GLY A 291 -4.49 6.54 -12.15
N LEU A 292 -4.89 5.51 -12.91
CA LEU A 292 -4.14 4.26 -13.00
C LEU A 292 -2.76 4.52 -13.60
N ILE A 293 -1.69 4.13 -12.88
CA ILE A 293 -0.30 4.22 -13.35
C ILE A 293 0.25 2.80 -13.45
N ILE A 294 0.70 2.41 -14.63
CA ILE A 294 1.38 1.13 -14.90
C ILE A 294 2.61 1.47 -15.73
N SER A 295 3.80 1.18 -15.23
CA SER A 295 5.05 1.56 -15.92
C SER A 295 5.94 0.37 -16.21
N ASN A 296 6.50 0.36 -17.42
CA ASN A 296 7.46 -0.63 -17.93
C ASN A 296 7.04 -2.10 -17.72
N SER A 297 5.77 -2.44 -17.96
CA SER A 297 5.30 -3.83 -17.94
C SER A 297 5.53 -4.53 -19.30
N GLY A 298 5.64 -5.86 -19.30
CA GLY A 298 5.71 -6.70 -20.50
C GLY A 298 4.45 -6.57 -21.34
N ASP A 299 3.34 -7.15 -20.89
CA ASP A 299 2.00 -6.80 -21.37
C ASP A 299 1.39 -5.81 -20.38
N ALA A 300 0.89 -4.68 -20.88
CA ALA A 300 0.58 -3.52 -20.05
C ALA A 300 -0.84 -3.02 -20.29
N GLY A 301 -1.57 -2.84 -19.18
CA GLY A 301 -2.92 -2.33 -19.08
C GLY A 301 -3.49 -2.68 -17.70
N LEU A 302 -4.73 -2.29 -17.40
CA LEU A 302 -5.42 -2.81 -16.21
C LEU A 302 -5.30 -4.34 -16.16
N PHE A 303 -5.43 -4.97 -17.32
CA PHE A 303 -5.08 -6.35 -17.56
C PHE A 303 -3.80 -6.48 -18.38
N GLY A 304 -2.91 -7.41 -18.03
CA GLY A 304 -1.79 -7.75 -18.91
C GLY A 304 -2.31 -8.52 -20.11
N HIS A 305 -3.00 -9.63 -19.82
CA HIS A 305 -3.57 -10.53 -20.81
C HIS A 305 -4.97 -10.99 -20.39
N ILE A 306 -5.95 -10.76 -21.27
CA ILE A 306 -7.31 -11.28 -21.18
C ILE A 306 -7.49 -12.47 -22.13
N ARG A 307 -8.09 -13.58 -21.66
CA ARG A 307 -8.41 -14.73 -22.50
C ARG A 307 -9.86 -15.19 -22.32
N ASN A 308 -10.67 -15.08 -23.37
CA ASN A 308 -12.10 -15.41 -23.35
C ASN A 308 -12.91 -14.73 -22.22
N ALA A 309 -12.42 -13.60 -21.69
CA ALA A 309 -13.10 -12.85 -20.64
C ALA A 309 -14.13 -11.87 -21.23
N THR A 310 -15.01 -11.35 -20.37
CA THR A 310 -15.95 -10.28 -20.75
C THR A 310 -15.69 -9.02 -19.94
N ILE A 311 -15.49 -7.89 -20.61
CA ILE A 311 -15.37 -6.58 -19.96
C ILE A 311 -16.42 -5.65 -20.55
N SER A 312 -17.21 -5.02 -19.68
CA SER A 312 -18.27 -4.13 -20.15
C SER A 312 -18.41 -2.84 -19.34
N ASN A 313 -18.81 -1.75 -20.00
CA ASN A 313 -19.29 -0.51 -19.39
C ASN A 313 -18.32 0.11 -18.37
N LEU A 314 -17.03 0.20 -18.72
CA LEU A 314 -15.97 0.66 -17.84
C LEU A 314 -15.22 1.86 -18.45
N GLY A 315 -15.11 2.94 -17.67
CA GLY A 315 -14.23 4.06 -18.00
C GLY A 315 -12.87 3.94 -17.32
N LEU A 316 -11.79 4.17 -18.08
CA LEU A 316 -10.45 4.35 -17.55
C LEU A 316 -10.01 5.80 -17.80
N ASP A 317 -10.03 6.64 -16.76
CA ASP A 317 -9.76 8.06 -16.92
C ASP A 317 -8.37 8.45 -16.41
N SER A 318 -7.70 9.36 -17.12
CA SER A 318 -6.42 9.92 -16.71
C SER A 318 -5.36 8.86 -16.42
N VAL A 319 -5.29 7.81 -17.27
CA VAL A 319 -4.32 6.73 -17.09
C VAL A 319 -2.92 7.13 -17.55
N THR A 320 -1.90 6.48 -17.00
CA THR A 320 -0.52 6.53 -17.50
C THR A 320 -0.02 5.10 -17.62
N VAL A 321 0.00 4.57 -18.84
CA VAL A 321 0.42 3.20 -19.13
C VAL A 321 1.67 3.20 -20.01
N GLY A 322 2.71 2.52 -19.54
CA GLY A 322 4.01 2.41 -20.20
C GLY A 322 4.45 0.95 -20.33
N GLY A 323 4.92 0.56 -21.51
CA GLY A 323 5.58 -0.72 -21.77
C GLY A 323 6.95 -0.56 -22.42
N GLY A 324 7.76 -1.61 -22.36
CA GLY A 324 9.08 -1.67 -22.98
C GLY A 324 9.03 -1.92 -24.50
N THR A 325 10.21 -2.10 -25.11
CA THR A 325 10.39 -2.24 -26.57
C THR A 325 9.65 -3.43 -27.21
N GLY A 326 9.40 -4.50 -26.46
CA GLY A 326 8.68 -5.69 -26.94
C GLY A 326 7.22 -5.77 -26.50
N SER A 327 6.71 -4.74 -25.82
CA SER A 327 5.46 -4.81 -25.08
C SER A 327 4.22 -4.59 -25.94
N LYS A 328 3.14 -5.29 -25.59
CA LYS A 328 1.77 -4.97 -26.01
C LYS A 328 1.15 -4.07 -24.94
N VAL A 329 0.67 -2.91 -25.33
CA VAL A 329 0.27 -1.85 -24.39
C VAL A 329 -1.08 -1.29 -24.78
N GLY A 330 -2.03 -1.35 -23.86
CA GLY A 330 -3.31 -0.66 -23.93
C GLY A 330 -3.75 -0.16 -22.56
N ALA A 331 -4.59 0.85 -22.48
CA ALA A 331 -5.09 1.30 -21.18
C ALA A 331 -5.87 0.20 -20.45
N LEU A 332 -6.74 -0.52 -21.18
CA LEU A 332 -7.53 -1.61 -20.63
C LEU A 332 -6.74 -2.91 -20.61
N ALA A 333 -6.11 -3.29 -21.72
CA ALA A 333 -5.31 -4.51 -21.77
C ALA A 333 -4.13 -4.44 -22.73
N GLY A 334 -3.05 -5.14 -22.37
CA GLY A 334 -1.97 -5.42 -23.30
C GLY A 334 -2.45 -6.32 -24.44
N GLU A 335 -3.12 -7.42 -24.10
CA GLU A 335 -3.65 -8.39 -25.06
C GLU A 335 -5.11 -8.79 -24.74
N ASN A 336 -5.95 -8.80 -25.77
CA ASN A 336 -7.29 -9.38 -25.76
C ASN A 336 -7.33 -10.63 -26.65
N ASP A 337 -7.18 -11.81 -26.04
CA ASP A 337 -7.22 -13.12 -26.71
C ASP A 337 -8.62 -13.74 -26.66
N GLY A 338 -9.40 -13.56 -27.72
CA GLY A 338 -10.77 -14.11 -27.80
C GLY A 338 -11.77 -13.53 -26.80
N GLY A 339 -11.41 -12.51 -26.01
CA GLY A 339 -12.33 -11.83 -25.10
C GLY A 339 -13.28 -10.86 -25.79
N THR A 340 -14.33 -10.46 -25.07
CA THR A 340 -15.36 -9.51 -25.52
C THR A 340 -15.29 -8.22 -24.69
N ILE A 341 -15.10 -7.09 -25.37
CA ILE A 341 -15.04 -5.76 -24.77
C ILE A 341 -16.18 -4.91 -25.32
N THR A 342 -17.00 -4.34 -24.44
CA THR A 342 -18.18 -3.55 -24.85
C THR A 342 -18.35 -2.29 -24.00
N GLY A 343 -18.62 -1.13 -24.59
CA GLY A 343 -18.90 0.08 -23.80
C GLY A 343 -17.72 0.55 -22.95
N ALA A 344 -16.47 0.29 -23.38
CA ALA A 344 -15.28 0.65 -22.62
C ALA A 344 -14.59 1.89 -23.22
N TYR A 345 -14.02 2.73 -22.38
CA TYR A 345 -13.24 3.86 -22.88
C TYR A 345 -11.99 4.16 -22.06
N SER A 346 -11.07 4.91 -22.67
CA SER A 346 -9.85 5.35 -22.01
C SER A 346 -9.47 6.81 -22.34
N SER A 347 -8.86 7.48 -21.36
CA SER A 347 -8.20 8.79 -21.50
C SER A 347 -6.85 8.79 -20.78
N GLY A 348 -5.97 9.73 -21.12
CA GLY A 348 -4.64 9.85 -20.50
C GLY A 348 -3.50 9.58 -21.49
N THR A 349 -2.48 8.85 -21.06
CA THR A 349 -1.27 8.56 -21.86
C THR A 349 -0.99 7.06 -21.92
N VAL A 350 -0.72 6.58 -23.13
CA VAL A 350 -0.32 5.19 -23.38
C VAL A 350 0.96 5.20 -24.23
N SER A 351 2.00 4.53 -23.75
CA SER A 351 3.31 4.50 -24.39
C SER A 351 3.88 3.08 -24.43
N GLY A 352 4.45 2.65 -25.56
CA GLY A 352 4.88 1.25 -25.70
C GLY A 352 5.81 0.98 -26.89
N GLY A 353 6.26 -0.26 -27.00
CA GLY A 353 7.26 -0.67 -27.98
C GLY A 353 6.72 -1.37 -29.22
N ALA A 354 6.03 -2.51 -29.06
CA ALA A 354 5.65 -3.37 -30.19
C ALA A 354 4.26 -3.04 -30.76
N HIS A 355 3.23 -3.07 -29.90
CA HIS A 355 1.84 -2.78 -30.26
C HIS A 355 1.22 -1.90 -29.19
N THR A 356 0.89 -0.66 -29.54
CA THR A 356 0.37 0.33 -28.59
C THR A 356 -0.97 0.85 -29.09
N GLY A 357 -2.05 0.54 -28.37
CA GLY A 357 -3.38 1.08 -28.62
C GLY A 357 -3.84 1.95 -27.45
N GLY A 358 -4.69 2.95 -27.71
CA GLY A 358 -5.25 3.74 -26.61
C GLY A 358 -6.05 2.91 -25.62
N LEU A 359 -6.75 1.87 -26.08
CA LEU A 359 -7.52 0.94 -25.24
C LEU A 359 -6.87 -0.46 -25.16
N ILE A 360 -6.48 -1.05 -26.29
CA ILE A 360 -5.95 -2.42 -26.36
C ILE A 360 -4.65 -2.47 -27.18
N GLY A 361 -3.61 -3.14 -26.67
CA GLY A 361 -2.37 -3.32 -27.42
C GLY A 361 -2.54 -4.23 -28.64
N TYR A 362 -2.92 -5.48 -28.40
CA TYR A 362 -3.12 -6.53 -29.40
C TYR A 362 -4.50 -7.18 -29.23
N ASN A 363 -5.30 -7.24 -30.30
CA ASN A 363 -6.66 -7.78 -30.26
C ASN A 363 -6.87 -8.96 -31.23
N THR A 364 -7.27 -10.12 -30.71
CA THR A 364 -7.86 -11.23 -31.49
C THR A 364 -9.35 -11.44 -31.18
N GLY A 365 -9.87 -10.77 -30.14
CA GLY A 365 -11.27 -10.84 -29.71
C GLY A 365 -12.20 -9.82 -30.38
N SER A 366 -13.30 -9.50 -29.71
CA SER A 366 -14.32 -8.54 -30.18
C SER A 366 -14.30 -7.26 -29.35
N ILE A 367 -14.35 -6.11 -30.02
CA ILE A 367 -14.47 -4.77 -29.42
C ILE A 367 -15.67 -4.07 -30.04
N THR A 368 -16.61 -3.62 -29.20
CA THR A 368 -17.84 -2.95 -29.64
C THR A 368 -18.16 -1.74 -28.76
N ASP A 369 -18.73 -0.67 -29.31
CA ASP A 369 -19.17 0.52 -28.55
C ASP A 369 -18.06 1.12 -27.65
N SER A 370 -16.81 1.09 -28.13
CA SER A 370 -15.64 1.41 -27.31
C SER A 370 -14.71 2.38 -28.00
N TYR A 371 -14.19 3.37 -27.26
CA TYR A 371 -13.38 4.45 -27.82
C TYR A 371 -12.18 4.79 -26.94
N SER A 372 -11.23 5.56 -27.47
CA SER A 372 -10.14 6.11 -26.68
C SER A 372 -9.85 7.54 -27.10
N ILE A 373 -9.58 8.39 -26.12
CA ILE A 373 -9.07 9.74 -26.30
C ILE A 373 -7.64 9.88 -25.71
N SER A 374 -7.00 8.76 -25.41
CA SER A 374 -5.64 8.71 -24.88
C SER A 374 -4.64 9.24 -25.90
N THR A 375 -3.60 9.92 -25.41
CA THR A 375 -2.41 10.21 -26.20
C THR A 375 -1.58 8.94 -26.32
N VAL A 376 -1.39 8.46 -27.54
CA VAL A 376 -0.64 7.23 -27.85
C VAL A 376 0.73 7.57 -28.41
N SER A 377 1.79 6.96 -27.88
CA SER A 377 3.17 7.14 -28.35
C SER A 377 3.95 5.81 -28.33
N GLY A 378 5.02 5.70 -29.11
CA GLY A 378 5.82 4.47 -29.14
C GLY A 378 6.63 4.30 -30.43
N THR A 379 7.19 3.10 -30.61
CA THR A 379 8.09 2.78 -31.74
C THR A 379 7.54 1.77 -32.76
N GLY A 380 6.48 1.04 -32.40
CA GLY A 380 5.91 -0.05 -33.21
C GLY A 380 4.59 0.32 -33.88
N ASN A 381 3.63 -0.59 -33.88
CA ASN A 381 2.27 -0.34 -34.39
C ASN A 381 1.50 0.51 -33.38
N LEU A 382 1.12 1.73 -33.77
CA LEU A 382 0.38 2.67 -32.93
C LEU A 382 -1.03 2.85 -33.49
N GLY A 383 -2.04 2.72 -32.64
CA GLY A 383 -3.42 2.99 -32.99
C GLY A 383 -4.16 3.77 -31.90
N GLY A 384 -5.08 4.64 -32.31
CA GLY A 384 -5.88 5.43 -31.37
C GLY A 384 -6.70 4.55 -30.43
N LEU A 385 -7.28 3.45 -30.93
CA LEU A 385 -8.01 2.47 -30.13
C LEU A 385 -7.23 1.18 -29.89
N VAL A 386 -6.77 0.55 -30.97
CA VAL A 386 -6.05 -0.74 -30.94
C VAL A 386 -4.71 -0.63 -31.66
N GLY A 387 -3.62 -1.14 -31.08
CA GLY A 387 -2.30 -1.13 -31.69
C GLY A 387 -2.16 -2.11 -32.87
N TYR A 388 -2.61 -3.35 -32.68
CA TYR A 388 -2.66 -4.37 -33.74
C TYR A 388 -3.92 -5.24 -33.59
N ASN A 389 -4.66 -5.42 -34.68
CA ASN A 389 -5.96 -6.10 -34.66
C ASN A 389 -6.02 -7.24 -35.69
N THR A 390 -6.35 -8.45 -35.23
CA THR A 390 -6.78 -9.60 -36.05
C THR A 390 -8.18 -10.07 -35.71
N GLY A 391 -8.83 -9.45 -34.72
CA GLY A 391 -10.20 -9.70 -34.31
C GLY A 391 -11.22 -8.75 -34.96
N THR A 392 -12.38 -8.62 -34.33
CA THR A 392 -13.52 -7.82 -34.81
C THR A 392 -13.63 -6.50 -34.04
N ILE A 393 -13.87 -5.41 -34.76
CA ILE A 393 -14.15 -4.10 -34.20
C ILE A 393 -15.40 -3.53 -34.87
N THR A 394 -16.40 -3.13 -34.09
CA THR A 394 -17.64 -2.51 -34.58
C THR A 394 -18.07 -1.34 -33.71
N ASP A 395 -18.75 -0.35 -34.29
CA ASP A 395 -19.39 0.77 -33.57
C ASP A 395 -18.44 1.51 -32.60
N THR A 396 -17.30 2.01 -33.12
CA THR A 396 -16.22 2.62 -32.32
C THR A 396 -15.97 4.09 -32.59
#